data_AF-A0A1G6PDZ8-F1
#
_entry.id   AF-A0A1G6PDZ8-F1
#
_cell.length_a   1.000
_cell.length_b   1.000
_cell.length_c   1.000
_cell.angle_alpha   90.00
_cell.angle_beta   90.00
_cell.angle_gamma   90.00
#
_symmetry.space_group_name_H-M   'P 1'
#
loop_
_entity.id
_entity.type
_entity.pdbx_description
1 polymer ?
#
loop_
_entity_poly.entity_id
_entity_poly.type
_entity_poly.pdbx_seq_one_letter_code
_entity_poly.pdbx_strand_id
1 'polypeptide(L)'
;MFTTDGSDSRSAQPTAGDDVQYEYTSARALRGTEARTIAKAAKDGWELDSQTQGKLRTELTFRRVKPKNAWQLCVALIAAHWSAFGRLKSTTQQFALAAAGGLVVFALVVAVVVASRPGGSTPQATTAPTEVTPSGQPSETPPSAETQPDTYIYTGPQYEVVVVDENVGPAALDQYWVLTSPLDYSTDEYKNQIKLIIEDIARQDGSAALIVNVVTDREVAEAEAISTYEQFDAEHGTNYAVNAIPAKEPEHWAASYTGGFDFDAGEASESAEAFEVIWRPYATQETEQWQPALAG
;
A
#
# COMPACT_ATOMS: atom_id res chain seq x y z
N MET A 1 -12.16 27.77 -66.13
CA MET A 1 -11.22 26.95 -66.94
C MET A 1 -9.84 27.58 -66.82
N PHE A 2 -9.06 27.13 -65.84
CA PHE A 2 -7.65 27.51 -65.63
C PHE A 2 -6.92 26.28 -65.09
N THR A 3 -5.60 26.25 -65.24
CA THR A 3 -4.78 25.04 -65.13
C THR A 3 -4.41 24.69 -63.68
N THR A 4 -4.05 23.41 -63.50
CA THR A 4 -3.39 22.87 -62.31
C THR A 4 -2.08 23.60 -62.01
N ASP A 5 -1.80 23.86 -60.73
CA ASP A 5 -0.45 24.14 -60.23
C ASP A 5 0.12 22.90 -59.51
N GLY A 6 1.44 22.83 -59.38
CA GLY A 6 2.19 21.62 -59.05
C GLY A 6 2.39 21.34 -57.56
N SER A 7 2.78 20.10 -57.25
CA SER A 7 3.15 19.65 -55.91
C SER A 7 4.44 20.31 -55.42
N ASP A 8 4.36 21.19 -54.42
CA ASP A 8 5.53 21.78 -53.76
C ASP A 8 5.84 21.04 -52.44
N SER A 9 6.53 19.92 -52.56
CA SER A 9 6.89 19.02 -51.45
C SER A 9 7.99 19.61 -50.55
N ARG A 10 7.66 20.64 -49.78
CA ARG A 10 8.58 21.28 -48.83
C ARG A 10 8.72 20.45 -47.55
N SER A 11 9.64 19.48 -47.58
CA SER A 11 10.16 18.83 -46.38
C SER A 11 10.74 19.88 -45.43
N ALA A 12 10.02 20.20 -44.35
CA ALA A 12 10.51 21.10 -43.31
C ALA A 12 11.66 20.42 -42.55
N GLN A 13 12.89 20.83 -42.88
CA GLN A 13 14.09 20.33 -42.21
C GLN A 13 14.16 20.86 -40.77
N PRO A 14 14.37 20.02 -39.73
CA PRO A 14 14.30 20.47 -38.35
C PRO A 14 15.33 21.56 -38.01
N THR A 15 14.87 22.63 -37.37
CA THR A 15 15.75 23.62 -36.72
C THR A 15 16.29 23.03 -35.43
N ALA A 16 17.62 23.00 -35.26
CA ALA A 16 18.24 22.55 -34.03
C ALA A 16 17.90 23.51 -32.86
N GLY A 17 17.33 22.96 -31.79
CA GLY A 17 17.01 23.64 -30.54
C GLY A 17 16.75 22.58 -29.46
N ASP A 18 17.23 22.83 -28.24
CA ASP A 18 17.26 21.93 -27.07
C ASP A 18 16.53 20.57 -27.20
N ASP A 19 17.30 19.48 -27.35
CA ASP A 19 16.81 18.11 -27.19
C ASP A 19 16.35 17.86 -25.74
N VAL A 20 15.10 18.19 -25.46
CA VAL A 20 14.43 17.86 -24.20
C VAL A 20 14.13 16.36 -24.20
N GLN A 21 14.99 15.56 -23.56
CA GLN A 21 14.69 14.16 -23.31
C GLN A 21 13.55 14.06 -22.29
N TYR A 22 12.55 13.25 -22.63
CA TYR A 22 11.50 12.84 -21.71
C TYR A 22 11.81 11.43 -21.18
N GLU A 23 11.44 11.18 -19.92
CA GLU A 23 11.17 9.83 -19.43
C GLU A 23 9.66 9.59 -19.47
N TYR A 24 9.27 8.33 -19.69
CA TYR A 24 7.86 7.93 -19.84
C TYR A 24 7.52 6.85 -18.82
N THR A 25 6.26 6.84 -18.38
CA THR A 25 5.66 5.76 -17.58
C THR A 25 4.24 5.50 -18.07
N SER A 26 3.68 4.35 -17.73
CA SER A 26 2.27 4.04 -18.00
C SER A 26 1.55 3.56 -16.75
N ALA A 27 0.30 3.98 -16.59
CA ALA A 27 -0.61 3.49 -15.58
C ALA A 27 -1.91 3.01 -16.22
N ARG A 28 -2.64 2.15 -15.53
CA ARG A 28 -3.97 1.67 -15.95
C ARG A 28 -5.00 2.15 -14.94
N ALA A 29 -5.83 3.09 -15.36
CA ALA A 29 -6.99 3.52 -14.61
C ALA A 29 -8.19 2.60 -14.88
N LEU A 30 -9.11 2.50 -13.93
CA LEU A 30 -10.46 2.02 -14.19
C LEU A 30 -11.23 3.13 -14.92
N ARG A 31 -12.20 2.77 -15.75
CA ARG A 31 -12.97 3.75 -16.51
C ARG A 31 -13.88 4.55 -15.57
N GLY A 32 -13.70 5.86 -15.53
CA GLY A 32 -14.27 6.78 -14.55
C GLY A 32 -13.25 7.28 -13.53
N THR A 33 -12.15 6.55 -13.29
CA THR A 33 -11.10 6.96 -12.33
C THR A 33 -9.91 7.65 -13.01
N GLU A 34 -9.93 7.86 -14.33
CA GLU A 34 -8.81 8.48 -15.05
C GLU A 34 -8.41 9.84 -14.46
N ALA A 35 -9.37 10.64 -14.02
CA ALA A 35 -9.12 11.96 -13.44
C ALA A 35 -8.28 11.89 -12.14
N ARG A 36 -8.59 10.96 -11.22
CA ARG A 36 -7.80 10.71 -10.00
C ARG A 36 -6.38 10.27 -10.36
N THR A 37 -6.24 9.34 -11.31
CA THR A 37 -4.92 8.85 -11.77
C THR A 37 -4.08 9.97 -12.41
N ILE A 38 -4.70 10.85 -13.21
CA ILE A 38 -4.03 12.01 -13.82
C ILE A 38 -3.62 13.04 -12.76
N ALA A 39 -4.50 13.35 -11.79
CA ALA A 39 -4.21 14.29 -10.70
C ALA A 39 -3.03 13.83 -9.85
N LYS A 40 -3.00 12.54 -9.47
CA LYS A 40 -1.88 11.93 -8.74
C LYS A 40 -0.57 12.01 -9.53
N ALA A 41 -0.58 11.61 -10.80
CA ALA A 41 0.60 11.70 -11.66
C ALA A 41 1.12 13.15 -11.81
N ALA A 42 0.21 14.13 -11.93
CA ALA A 42 0.56 15.55 -11.99
C ALA A 42 1.18 16.06 -10.68
N LYS A 43 0.73 15.58 -9.50
CA LYS A 43 1.34 15.89 -8.20
C LYS A 43 2.78 15.37 -8.12
N ASP A 44 3.05 14.22 -8.72
CA ASP A 44 4.40 13.61 -8.87
C ASP A 44 5.24 14.23 -10.02
N GLY A 45 4.77 15.32 -10.64
CA GLY A 45 5.47 16.04 -11.71
C GLY A 45 5.43 15.38 -13.09
N TRP A 46 4.45 14.51 -13.35
CA TRP A 46 4.22 13.88 -14.66
C TRP A 46 3.07 14.55 -15.44
N GLU A 47 3.30 14.81 -16.72
CA GLU A 47 2.28 15.25 -17.67
C GLU A 47 1.60 14.05 -18.34
N LEU A 48 0.29 14.12 -18.60
CA LEU A 48 -0.37 13.14 -19.46
C LEU A 48 0.10 13.34 -20.92
N ASP A 49 0.61 12.29 -21.53
CA ASP A 49 1.07 12.27 -22.92
C ASP A 49 0.03 11.66 -23.86
N SER A 50 -0.56 10.51 -23.49
CA SER A 50 -1.58 9.84 -24.29
C SER A 50 -2.54 8.98 -23.45
N GLN A 51 -3.75 8.77 -23.97
CA GLN A 51 -4.84 8.02 -23.31
C GLN A 51 -5.47 7.03 -24.29
N THR A 52 -5.38 5.74 -23.99
CA THR A 52 -5.95 4.64 -24.79
C THR A 52 -7.11 4.02 -24.00
N GLN A 53 -8.34 4.39 -24.34
CA GLN A 53 -9.54 3.91 -23.64
C GLN A 53 -9.95 2.50 -24.12
N GLY A 54 -9.87 1.53 -23.21
CA GLY A 54 -10.39 0.17 -23.41
C GLY A 54 -11.86 0.04 -22.99
N LYS A 55 -12.34 -1.21 -22.88
CA LYS A 55 -13.73 -1.51 -22.46
C LYS A 55 -13.99 -1.22 -20.98
N LEU A 56 -13.03 -1.57 -20.11
CA LEU A 56 -13.12 -1.47 -18.64
C LEU A 56 -11.97 -0.68 -18.01
N ARG A 57 -10.76 -0.80 -18.58
CA ARG A 57 -9.55 -0.10 -18.15
C ARG A 57 -9.12 0.89 -19.24
N THR A 58 -8.59 2.02 -18.82
CA THR A 58 -7.97 3.03 -19.70
C THR A 58 -6.47 3.06 -19.42
N GLU A 59 -5.66 2.89 -20.46
CA GLU A 59 -4.21 2.97 -20.36
C GLU A 59 -3.77 4.42 -20.57
N LEU A 60 -3.05 4.96 -19.59
CA LEU A 60 -2.60 6.35 -19.52
C LEU A 60 -1.07 6.36 -19.61
N THR A 61 -0.53 6.92 -20.68
CA THR A 61 0.91 7.18 -20.80
C THR A 61 1.20 8.57 -20.28
N PHE A 62 2.16 8.68 -19.37
CA PHE A 62 2.65 9.93 -18.83
C PHE A 62 4.10 10.16 -19.23
N ARG A 63 4.51 11.42 -19.27
CA ARG A 63 5.90 11.85 -19.50
C ARG A 63 6.33 12.88 -18.48
N ARG A 64 7.63 13.00 -18.22
CA ARG A 64 8.21 14.18 -17.58
C ARG A 64 9.58 14.50 -18.18
N VAL A 65 10.03 15.74 -18.02
CA VAL A 65 11.36 16.15 -18.49
C VAL A 65 12.42 15.44 -17.67
N LYS A 66 13.24 14.60 -18.32
CA LYS A 66 14.31 13.86 -17.69
C LYS A 66 15.35 14.86 -17.14
N PRO A 67 15.65 14.86 -15.83
CA PRO A 67 16.57 15.84 -15.25
C PRO A 67 17.98 15.65 -15.86
N LYS A 68 18.49 16.71 -16.52
CA LYS A 68 19.75 16.65 -17.29
C LYS A 68 20.99 16.29 -16.44
N ASN A 69 20.92 16.40 -15.10
CA ASN A 69 22.03 16.15 -14.18
C ASN A 69 21.66 15.18 -13.05
N ALA A 70 22.44 14.11 -12.86
CA ALA A 70 22.23 13.12 -11.78
C ALA A 70 22.24 13.72 -10.37
N TRP A 71 22.95 14.85 -10.16
CA TRP A 71 22.90 15.61 -8.91
C TRP A 71 21.49 16.05 -8.51
N GLN A 72 20.62 16.34 -9.48
CA GLN A 72 19.23 16.74 -9.20
C GLN A 72 18.37 15.57 -8.73
N LEU A 73 18.66 14.34 -9.18
CA LEU A 73 18.03 13.12 -8.64
C LEU A 73 18.46 12.89 -7.18
N CYS A 74 19.75 13.06 -6.86
CA CYS A 74 20.22 12.99 -5.48
C CYS A 74 19.56 14.05 -4.59
N VAL A 75 19.47 15.31 -5.05
CA VAL A 75 18.80 16.39 -4.30
C VAL A 75 17.30 16.12 -4.13
N ALA A 76 16.61 15.59 -5.15
CA ALA A 76 15.19 15.23 -5.04
C ALA A 76 14.94 14.11 -4.02
N LEU A 77 15.75 13.04 -4.06
CA LEU A 77 15.67 11.94 -3.09
C LEU A 77 16.03 12.41 -1.67
N ILE A 78 17.08 13.21 -1.51
CA ILE A 78 17.45 13.79 -0.21
C ILE A 78 16.32 14.66 0.33
N ALA A 79 15.69 15.51 -0.50
CA ALA A 79 14.59 16.37 -0.09
C ALA A 79 13.32 15.57 0.29
N ALA A 80 12.95 14.57 -0.52
CA ALA A 80 11.77 13.73 -0.29
C ALA A 80 11.87 12.92 1.03
N HIS A 81 13.07 12.50 1.43
CA HIS A 81 13.28 11.71 2.63
C HIS A 81 13.80 12.51 3.85
N TRP A 82 14.13 13.80 3.71
CA TRP A 82 14.63 14.61 4.83
C TRP A 82 13.61 14.76 5.98
N SER A 83 12.32 14.74 5.65
CA SER A 83 11.20 14.74 6.60
C SER A 83 11.24 13.54 7.56
N ALA A 84 11.56 12.36 7.04
CA ALA A 84 11.67 11.12 7.82
C ALA A 84 12.92 11.12 8.72
N PHE A 85 14.08 11.53 8.20
CA PHE A 85 15.34 11.53 8.98
C PHE A 85 15.46 12.70 9.97
N GLY A 86 14.85 13.85 9.67
CA GLY A 86 15.00 15.09 10.46
C GLY A 86 14.37 15.07 11.86
N ARG A 87 13.56 14.06 12.22
CA ARG A 87 12.88 13.95 13.53
C ARG A 87 13.55 12.99 14.52
N LEU A 88 14.58 12.26 14.12
CA LEU A 88 15.18 11.19 14.94
C LEU A 88 16.13 11.73 16.03
N LYS A 89 15.55 12.11 17.18
CA LYS A 89 16.26 12.67 18.33
C LYS A 89 16.56 11.61 19.42
N SER A 90 17.35 10.59 19.09
CA SER A 90 17.85 9.61 20.06
C SER A 90 19.28 9.15 19.76
N THR A 91 20.15 9.20 20.78
CA THR A 91 21.59 8.91 20.69
C THR A 91 21.89 7.48 20.21
N THR A 92 20.95 6.55 20.42
CA THR A 92 21.08 5.12 20.04
C THR A 92 21.33 4.91 18.55
N GLN A 93 20.80 5.78 17.67
CA GLN A 93 20.92 5.59 16.22
C GLN A 93 22.30 5.90 15.63
N GLN A 94 23.24 6.48 16.39
CA GLN A 94 24.61 6.69 15.91
C GLN A 94 25.32 5.35 15.59
N PHE A 95 24.94 4.25 16.25
CA PHE A 95 25.40 2.90 15.90
C PHE A 95 24.80 2.37 14.60
N ALA A 96 23.54 2.71 14.27
CA ALA A 96 22.88 2.27 13.05
C ALA A 96 23.48 2.93 11.80
N LEU A 97 23.77 4.24 11.86
CA LEU A 97 24.42 4.95 10.74
C LEU A 97 25.84 4.42 10.47
N ALA A 98 26.57 4.01 11.50
CA ALA A 98 27.89 3.38 11.35
C ALA A 98 27.79 2.02 10.64
N ALA A 99 26.76 1.21 10.93
CA ALA A 99 26.51 -0.06 10.25
C ALA A 99 26.11 0.13 8.77
N ALA A 100 25.22 1.09 8.47
CA ALA A 100 24.77 1.38 7.11
C ALA A 100 25.90 1.96 6.22
N GLY A 101 26.67 2.92 6.75
CA GLY A 101 27.87 3.43 6.08
C GLY A 101 28.94 2.34 5.89
N GLY A 102 29.06 1.45 6.87
CA GLY A 102 29.88 0.24 6.78
C GLY A 102 29.48 -0.64 5.60
N LEU A 103 28.18 -0.95 5.42
CA LEU A 103 27.67 -1.83 4.36
C LEU A 103 28.02 -1.37 2.93
N VAL A 104 27.92 -0.08 2.63
CA VAL A 104 28.25 0.46 1.30
C VAL A 104 29.75 0.36 1.01
N VAL A 105 30.60 0.61 2.01
CA VAL A 105 32.06 0.40 1.90
C VAL A 105 32.38 -1.10 1.83
N PHE A 106 31.67 -1.94 2.57
CA PHE A 106 31.86 -3.38 2.59
C PHE A 106 31.54 -4.02 1.23
N ALA A 107 30.49 -3.57 0.53
CA ALA A 107 30.18 -4.01 -0.83
C ALA A 107 31.35 -3.73 -1.82
N LEU A 108 31.95 -2.54 -1.72
CA LEU A 108 33.11 -2.16 -2.55
C LEU A 108 34.40 -2.91 -2.18
N VAL A 109 34.61 -3.24 -0.91
CA VAL A 109 35.78 -4.03 -0.45
C VAL A 109 35.61 -5.52 -0.77
N VAL A 110 34.42 -6.09 -0.63
CA VAL A 110 34.11 -7.50 -0.94
C VAL A 110 34.40 -7.80 -2.41
N ALA A 111 34.13 -6.88 -3.33
CA ALA A 111 34.47 -7.01 -4.75
C ALA A 111 35.96 -7.20 -5.04
N VAL A 112 36.86 -6.78 -4.12
CA VAL A 112 38.32 -6.89 -4.24
C VAL A 112 38.90 -8.12 -3.52
N VAL A 113 38.22 -8.62 -2.48
CA VAL A 113 38.77 -9.66 -1.57
C VAL A 113 38.45 -11.10 -2.01
N VAL A 114 37.68 -11.30 -3.09
CA VAL A 114 37.39 -12.64 -3.68
C VAL A 114 38.65 -13.44 -4.03
N ALA A 115 39.81 -12.79 -4.20
CA ALA A 115 41.08 -13.43 -4.52
C ALA A 115 41.74 -14.24 -3.38
N SER A 116 41.30 -14.12 -2.11
CA SER A 116 42.01 -14.73 -0.96
C SER A 116 41.10 -15.24 0.17
N ARG A 117 41.16 -16.55 0.45
CA ARG A 117 40.77 -17.20 1.72
C ARG A 117 41.81 -18.26 2.10
N PRO A 118 42.16 -18.42 3.39
CA PRO A 118 41.69 -19.62 4.11
C PRO A 118 41.43 -19.44 5.63
N GLY A 119 40.40 -20.13 6.14
CA GLY A 119 40.15 -20.37 7.59
C GLY A 119 39.64 -19.16 8.41
N GLY A 120 38.97 -19.36 9.56
CA GLY A 120 38.44 -20.60 10.16
C GLY A 120 37.97 -20.42 11.62
N SER A 121 37.13 -21.35 12.10
CA SER A 121 36.82 -21.67 13.51
C SER A 121 36.00 -20.71 14.41
N THR A 122 34.83 -21.17 14.85
CA THR A 122 34.19 -20.89 16.17
C THR A 122 34.96 -21.63 17.30
N PRO A 123 34.81 -21.33 18.62
CA PRO A 123 33.56 -21.28 19.44
C PRO A 123 33.51 -20.02 20.37
N GLN A 124 32.81 -19.88 21.53
CA GLN A 124 32.02 -20.77 22.40
C GLN A 124 30.99 -19.97 23.28
N ALA A 125 30.17 -20.66 24.07
CA ALA A 125 29.17 -20.10 25.02
C ALA A 125 29.62 -20.15 26.51
N THR A 126 28.87 -19.50 27.43
CA THR A 126 28.69 -19.84 28.88
C THR A 126 27.52 -19.03 29.52
N THR A 127 27.00 -19.49 30.67
CA THR A 127 25.66 -19.29 31.30
C THR A 127 25.41 -18.08 32.24
N ALA A 128 24.14 -17.95 32.69
CA ALA A 128 23.56 -17.02 33.71
C ALA A 128 23.78 -17.51 35.19
N PRO A 129 23.02 -17.18 36.29
CA PRO A 129 21.68 -16.54 36.54
C PRO A 129 21.76 -15.28 37.48
N THR A 130 20.83 -14.80 38.36
CA THR A 130 19.53 -15.25 38.99
C THR A 130 18.75 -14.07 39.65
N GLU A 131 17.40 -14.19 39.80
CA GLU A 131 16.50 -13.56 40.84
C GLU A 131 16.42 -12.01 41.01
N VAL A 132 15.43 -11.37 41.68
CA VAL A 132 14.28 -11.75 42.55
C VAL A 132 13.04 -10.84 42.33
N THR A 133 11.87 -11.18 42.91
CA THR A 133 10.70 -10.29 43.15
C THR A 133 10.37 -10.25 44.66
N PRO A 134 9.70 -9.21 45.24
CA PRO A 134 8.24 -9.27 45.39
C PRO A 134 7.46 -7.91 45.46
N SER A 135 6.13 -8.05 45.51
CA SER A 135 4.99 -7.10 45.50
C SER A 135 5.00 -5.82 46.36
N GLY A 136 4.14 -4.88 45.95
CA GLY A 136 3.45 -3.89 46.81
C GLY A 136 1.93 -3.94 46.60
N GLN A 137 1.12 -3.73 47.66
CA GLN A 137 -0.36 -3.82 47.66
C GLN A 137 -1.04 -2.43 47.53
N PRO A 138 -2.38 -2.34 47.36
CA PRO A 138 -3.03 -1.18 46.73
C PRO A 138 -3.46 -0.07 47.71
N SER A 139 -3.98 1.02 47.13
CA SER A 139 -4.72 2.06 47.86
C SER A 139 -6.06 2.31 47.19
N GLU A 140 -7.15 2.23 47.94
CA GLU A 140 -8.52 2.49 47.47
C GLU A 140 -8.78 3.99 47.33
N THR A 141 -9.80 4.36 46.53
CA THR A 141 -10.31 5.72 46.35
C THR A 141 -11.80 5.61 45.95
N PRO A 142 -12.71 6.46 46.46
CA PRO A 142 -14.14 6.13 46.55
C PRO A 142 -14.88 6.12 45.19
N PRO A 143 -16.04 5.42 45.10
CA PRO A 143 -16.73 5.18 43.84
C PRO A 143 -17.27 6.47 43.21
N SER A 144 -16.79 6.76 42.01
CA SER A 144 -17.60 7.48 41.02
C SER A 144 -18.75 6.59 40.56
N ALA A 145 -19.81 7.16 39.99
CA ALA A 145 -20.92 6.38 39.46
C ALA A 145 -20.47 5.60 38.21
N GLU A 146 -20.30 4.29 38.34
CA GLU A 146 -20.00 3.40 37.23
C GLU A 146 -21.23 3.28 36.32
N THR A 147 -21.23 4.06 35.22
CA THR A 147 -21.90 3.63 34.00
C THR A 147 -21.31 2.28 33.62
N GLN A 148 -22.13 1.22 33.63
CA GLN A 148 -21.68 -0.08 33.16
C GLN A 148 -21.27 0.05 31.68
N PRO A 149 -20.07 -0.39 31.27
CA PRO A 149 -19.69 -0.37 29.87
C PRO A 149 -20.64 -1.28 29.09
N ASP A 150 -21.26 -0.75 28.04
CA ASP A 150 -22.20 -1.54 27.24
C ASP A 150 -21.37 -2.58 26.48
N THR A 151 -21.45 -3.83 26.93
CA THR A 151 -20.47 -4.84 26.53
C THR A 151 -20.76 -5.25 25.09
N TYR A 152 -19.96 -4.73 24.16
CA TYR A 152 -20.10 -5.05 22.75
C TYR A 152 -20.05 -6.57 22.51
N ILE A 153 -21.06 -7.08 21.81
CA ILE A 153 -21.17 -8.48 21.41
C ILE A 153 -21.29 -8.50 19.89
N TYR A 154 -20.31 -9.12 19.23
CA TYR A 154 -20.37 -9.37 17.80
C TYR A 154 -21.54 -10.28 17.44
N THR A 155 -22.33 -9.87 16.44
CA THR A 155 -23.53 -10.61 15.97
C THR A 155 -23.50 -10.87 14.46
N GLY A 156 -22.37 -10.61 13.79
CA GLY A 156 -22.20 -10.82 12.36
C GLY A 156 -21.82 -12.25 11.95
N PRO A 157 -21.50 -12.48 10.66
CA PRO A 157 -21.05 -13.77 10.16
C PRO A 157 -19.72 -14.20 10.78
N GLN A 158 -19.44 -15.51 10.84
CA GLN A 158 -18.12 -15.98 11.25
C GLN A 158 -17.04 -15.53 10.24
N TYR A 159 -15.93 -14.99 10.75
CA TYR A 159 -14.79 -14.54 9.96
C TYR A 159 -13.46 -14.95 10.62
N GLU A 160 -12.38 -14.89 9.85
CA GLU A 160 -11.01 -15.13 10.29
C GLU A 160 -10.09 -14.04 9.71
N VAL A 161 -9.23 -13.43 10.53
CA VAL A 161 -8.14 -12.58 10.04
C VAL A 161 -7.01 -13.49 9.58
N VAL A 162 -6.73 -13.50 8.28
CA VAL A 162 -5.74 -14.38 7.64
C VAL A 162 -4.36 -13.76 7.65
N VAL A 163 -4.28 -12.47 7.31
CA VAL A 163 -3.03 -11.68 7.28
C VAL A 163 -3.32 -10.29 7.83
N VAL A 164 -2.33 -9.69 8.51
CA VAL A 164 -2.28 -8.26 8.81
C VAL A 164 -0.98 -7.73 8.23
N ASP A 165 -1.08 -6.85 7.22
CA ASP A 165 0.07 -6.10 6.71
C ASP A 165 0.14 -4.78 7.51
N GLU A 166 1.18 -4.61 8.34
CA GLU A 166 1.35 -3.40 9.17
C GLU A 166 1.89 -2.20 8.38
N ASN A 167 1.52 -0.97 8.78
CA ASN A 167 2.09 0.31 8.31
C ASN A 167 2.02 0.51 6.77
N VAL A 168 0.93 0.09 6.12
CA VAL A 168 0.77 0.15 4.66
C VAL A 168 0.57 1.57 4.15
N GLY A 169 1.29 1.90 3.06
CA GLY A 169 1.11 3.12 2.29
C GLY A 169 1.60 4.41 2.97
N PRO A 170 1.35 5.58 2.36
CA PRO A 170 1.83 6.87 2.88
C PRO A 170 1.11 7.34 4.15
N ALA A 171 -0.03 6.73 4.49
CA ALA A 171 -0.75 6.97 5.74
C ALA A 171 -0.37 6.00 6.87
N ALA A 172 0.47 4.98 6.58
CA ALA A 172 0.87 3.93 7.52
C ALA A 172 -0.33 3.24 8.21
N LEU A 173 -1.31 2.82 7.41
CA LEU A 173 -2.51 2.12 7.89
C LEU A 173 -2.24 0.62 8.02
N ASP A 174 -2.75 -0.01 9.06
CA ASP A 174 -2.71 -1.47 9.16
C ASP A 174 -3.82 -2.08 8.27
N GLN A 175 -3.47 -3.13 7.52
CA GLN A 175 -4.31 -3.72 6.48
C GLN A 175 -4.67 -5.17 6.80
N TYR A 176 -5.94 -5.39 7.09
CA TYR A 176 -6.51 -6.66 7.48
C TYR A 176 -7.06 -7.43 6.28
N TRP A 177 -6.59 -8.66 6.09
CA TRP A 177 -7.12 -9.60 5.12
C TRP A 177 -8.02 -10.62 5.80
N VAL A 178 -9.29 -10.63 5.42
CA VAL A 178 -10.35 -11.28 6.19
C VAL A 178 -11.07 -12.32 5.35
N LEU A 179 -11.02 -13.57 5.80
CA LEU A 179 -11.78 -14.67 5.23
C LEU A 179 -13.15 -14.77 5.91
N THR A 180 -14.20 -14.87 5.11
CA THR A 180 -15.56 -15.21 5.57
C THR A 180 -16.17 -16.31 4.70
N SER A 181 -17.29 -16.89 5.15
CA SER A 181 -18.04 -17.86 4.34
C SER A 181 -18.64 -17.20 3.08
N PRO A 182 -18.85 -17.93 1.98
CA PRO A 182 -19.50 -17.41 0.78
C PRO A 182 -20.83 -16.68 1.07
N LEU A 183 -20.99 -15.49 0.51
CA LEU A 183 -22.09 -14.57 0.79
C LEU A 183 -23.13 -14.57 -0.34
N ASP A 184 -24.40 -14.28 -0.02
CA ASP A 184 -25.46 -14.13 -1.02
C ASP A 184 -25.46 -12.73 -1.65
N TYR A 185 -24.80 -12.61 -2.80
CA TYR A 185 -24.75 -11.39 -3.59
C TYR A 185 -26.05 -11.07 -4.38
N SER A 186 -27.15 -11.83 -4.20
CA SER A 186 -28.43 -11.57 -4.88
C SER A 186 -29.30 -10.49 -4.22
N THR A 187 -28.92 -10.06 -3.01
CA THR A 187 -29.53 -8.96 -2.26
C THR A 187 -28.45 -8.07 -1.65
N ASP A 188 -28.78 -6.90 -1.10
CA ASP A 188 -27.80 -6.04 -0.40
C ASP A 188 -27.39 -6.54 0.99
N GLU A 189 -27.95 -7.65 1.48
CA GLU A 189 -27.72 -8.14 2.85
C GLU A 189 -26.25 -8.52 3.13
N TYR A 190 -25.49 -8.91 2.10
CA TYR A 190 -24.04 -9.12 2.26
C TYR A 190 -23.29 -7.82 2.65
N LYS A 191 -23.80 -6.63 2.28
CA LYS A 191 -23.21 -5.34 2.68
C LYS A 191 -23.37 -5.10 4.18
N ASN A 192 -24.52 -5.47 4.75
CA ASN A 192 -24.76 -5.40 6.19
C ASN A 192 -23.82 -6.35 6.94
N GLN A 193 -23.70 -7.59 6.45
CA GLN A 193 -22.84 -8.62 7.04
C GLN A 193 -21.34 -8.22 6.99
N ILE A 194 -20.89 -7.62 5.89
CA ILE A 194 -19.51 -7.11 5.76
C ILE A 194 -19.27 -5.88 6.66
N LYS A 195 -20.24 -4.94 6.78
CA LYS A 195 -20.11 -3.81 7.70
C LYS A 195 -19.93 -4.27 9.15
N LEU A 196 -20.64 -5.32 9.56
CA LEU A 196 -20.44 -5.91 10.90
C LEU A 196 -19.00 -6.44 11.07
N ILE A 197 -18.44 -7.15 10.09
CA ILE A 197 -17.02 -7.61 10.12
C ILE A 197 -16.08 -6.41 10.27
N ILE A 198 -16.22 -5.37 9.44
CA ILE A 198 -15.34 -4.19 9.47
C ILE A 198 -15.47 -3.43 10.80
N GLU A 199 -16.68 -3.31 11.33
CA GLU A 199 -16.95 -2.59 12.59
C GLU A 199 -16.47 -3.36 13.84
N ASP A 200 -16.41 -4.69 13.79
CA ASP A 200 -15.79 -5.50 14.84
C ASP A 200 -14.26 -5.36 14.81
N ILE A 201 -13.65 -5.48 13.64
CA ILE A 201 -12.20 -5.26 13.45
C ILE A 201 -11.80 -3.84 13.89
N ALA A 202 -12.55 -2.82 13.50
CA ALA A 202 -12.32 -1.44 13.91
C ALA A 202 -12.44 -1.23 15.44
N ARG A 203 -13.32 -1.97 16.14
CA ARG A 203 -13.37 -1.96 17.61
C ARG A 203 -12.21 -2.73 18.26
N GLN A 204 -11.76 -3.83 17.64
CA GLN A 204 -10.63 -4.64 18.15
C GLN A 204 -9.28 -3.93 17.99
N ASP A 205 -9.09 -3.23 16.88
CA ASP A 205 -7.96 -2.35 16.59
C ASP A 205 -8.01 -1.05 17.42
N GLY A 206 -9.22 -0.48 17.57
CA GLY A 206 -9.46 0.80 18.23
C GLY A 206 -9.46 2.00 17.27
N SER A 207 -9.22 1.79 15.98
CA SER A 207 -9.26 2.81 14.93
C SER A 207 -10.30 2.51 13.85
N ALA A 208 -10.85 3.57 13.26
CA ALA A 208 -11.55 3.49 11.97
C ALA A 208 -10.59 3.73 10.78
N ALA A 209 -9.40 4.28 11.05
CA ALA A 209 -8.35 4.54 10.06
C ALA A 209 -7.47 3.30 9.87
N LEU A 210 -7.96 2.37 9.03
CA LEU A 210 -7.34 1.10 8.69
C LEU A 210 -7.88 0.61 7.34
N ILE A 211 -7.31 -0.47 6.79
CA ILE A 211 -7.78 -1.10 5.54
C ILE A 211 -8.35 -2.49 5.88
N VAL A 212 -9.50 -2.87 5.30
CA VAL A 212 -10.04 -4.25 5.40
C VAL A 212 -10.41 -4.79 4.04
N ASN A 213 -9.79 -5.88 3.62
CA ASN A 213 -10.15 -6.64 2.42
C ASN A 213 -10.89 -7.91 2.84
N VAL A 214 -12.18 -8.00 2.50
CA VAL A 214 -13.04 -9.14 2.84
C VAL A 214 -13.17 -10.07 1.64
N VAL A 215 -12.73 -11.31 1.81
CA VAL A 215 -12.68 -12.36 0.77
C VAL A 215 -13.37 -13.64 1.24
N THR A 216 -13.69 -14.51 0.28
CA THR A 216 -14.33 -15.83 0.51
C THR A 216 -13.51 -17.01 0.02
N ASP A 217 -12.28 -16.76 -0.46
CA ASP A 217 -11.25 -17.75 -0.76
C ASP A 217 -9.94 -17.30 -0.09
N ARG A 218 -9.31 -18.22 0.65
CA ARG A 218 -8.08 -17.99 1.41
C ARG A 218 -6.89 -17.66 0.53
N GLU A 219 -6.77 -18.29 -0.64
CA GLU A 219 -5.65 -18.05 -1.54
C GLU A 219 -5.67 -16.62 -2.11
N VAL A 220 -6.85 -15.97 -2.16
CA VAL A 220 -6.93 -14.55 -2.57
C VAL A 220 -6.37 -13.64 -1.46
N ALA A 221 -6.61 -13.94 -0.18
CA ALA A 221 -5.97 -13.21 0.91
C ALA A 221 -4.45 -13.43 0.94
N GLU A 222 -4.01 -14.69 0.85
CA GLU A 222 -2.59 -15.05 1.00
C GLU A 222 -1.73 -14.65 -0.21
N ALA A 223 -2.32 -14.48 -1.40
CA ALA A 223 -1.63 -14.03 -2.60
C ALA A 223 -1.69 -12.51 -2.85
N GLU A 224 -2.69 -11.78 -2.34
CA GLU A 224 -2.78 -10.32 -2.53
C GLU A 224 -2.21 -9.54 -1.33
N ALA A 225 -1.98 -10.19 -0.19
CA ALA A 225 -1.31 -9.60 0.97
C ALA A 225 0.21 -9.44 0.77
N ILE A 226 0.73 -8.31 1.25
CA ILE A 226 2.11 -7.87 0.97
C ILE A 226 3.13 -8.77 1.67
N SER A 227 2.84 -9.20 2.89
CA SER A 227 3.73 -10.01 3.72
C SER A 227 3.77 -11.49 3.35
N THR A 228 2.75 -12.03 2.66
CA THR A 228 2.67 -13.46 2.30
C THR A 228 2.90 -13.76 0.82
N TYR A 229 2.83 -12.77 -0.09
CA TYR A 229 2.99 -12.99 -1.54
C TYR A 229 4.29 -13.74 -1.91
N GLU A 230 5.44 -13.42 -1.30
CA GLU A 230 6.70 -14.13 -1.60
C GLU A 230 6.66 -15.62 -1.22
N GLN A 231 5.94 -15.99 -0.15
CA GLN A 231 5.73 -17.39 0.22
C GLN A 231 4.71 -18.06 -0.71
N PHE A 232 3.61 -17.37 -1.04
CA PHE A 232 2.60 -17.87 -1.97
C PHE A 232 3.19 -18.14 -3.37
N ASP A 233 4.01 -17.23 -3.89
CA ASP A 233 4.75 -17.39 -5.14
C ASP A 233 5.73 -18.58 -5.08
N ALA A 234 6.41 -18.79 -3.94
CA ALA A 234 7.34 -19.90 -3.77
C ALA A 234 6.64 -21.27 -3.66
N GLU A 235 5.43 -21.34 -3.10
CA GLU A 235 4.66 -22.58 -2.91
C GLU A 235 3.78 -22.95 -4.13
N HIS A 236 3.08 -21.98 -4.73
CA HIS A 236 2.18 -22.19 -5.86
C HIS A 236 2.83 -21.92 -7.23
N GLY A 237 3.92 -21.13 -7.26
CA GLY A 237 4.64 -20.71 -8.47
C GLY A 237 4.00 -19.49 -9.15
N THR A 238 4.83 -18.58 -9.67
CA THR A 238 4.40 -17.32 -10.29
C THR A 238 3.33 -17.46 -11.37
N ASN A 239 3.39 -18.53 -12.18
CA ASN A 239 2.37 -18.80 -13.20
C ASN A 239 0.98 -19.11 -12.61
N TYR A 240 0.90 -19.62 -11.38
CA TYR A 240 -0.36 -19.76 -10.64
C TYR A 240 -0.79 -18.39 -10.11
N ALA A 241 0.07 -17.71 -9.33
CA ALA A 241 -0.24 -16.41 -8.74
C ALA A 241 -0.77 -15.40 -9.77
N VAL A 242 -0.04 -15.14 -10.88
CA VAL A 242 -0.41 -14.08 -11.84
C VAL A 242 -1.53 -14.44 -12.82
N ASN A 243 -2.09 -15.67 -12.80
CA ASN A 243 -3.15 -16.09 -13.72
C ASN A 243 -4.37 -16.72 -13.03
N ALA A 244 -4.17 -17.50 -11.97
CA ALA A 244 -5.25 -18.19 -11.27
C ALA A 244 -5.93 -17.28 -10.22
N ILE A 245 -5.15 -16.49 -9.47
CA ILE A 245 -5.71 -15.59 -8.46
C ILE A 245 -6.54 -14.46 -9.10
N PRO A 246 -6.07 -13.75 -10.16
CA PRO A 246 -6.91 -12.79 -10.90
C PRO A 246 -8.16 -13.37 -11.57
N ALA A 247 -8.26 -14.70 -11.70
CA ALA A 247 -9.48 -15.37 -12.15
C ALA A 247 -10.47 -15.65 -11.00
N LYS A 248 -10.00 -15.71 -9.74
CA LYS A 248 -10.81 -15.87 -8.53
C LYS A 248 -11.39 -14.55 -8.02
N GLU A 249 -10.67 -13.44 -8.13
CA GLU A 249 -11.07 -12.14 -7.55
C GLU A 249 -12.54 -11.72 -7.82
N PRO A 250 -13.12 -11.86 -9.03
CA PRO A 250 -14.50 -11.40 -9.31
C PRO A 250 -15.58 -12.17 -8.54
N GLU A 251 -15.30 -13.41 -8.15
CA GLU A 251 -16.21 -14.25 -7.37
C GLU A 251 -15.92 -14.10 -5.86
N HIS A 252 -14.63 -14.08 -5.50
CA HIS A 252 -14.20 -14.25 -4.12
C HIS A 252 -13.88 -12.97 -3.36
N TRP A 253 -13.57 -11.85 -4.02
CA TRP A 253 -13.35 -10.57 -3.34
C TRP A 253 -14.68 -9.83 -3.12
N ALA A 254 -15.15 -9.84 -1.87
CA ALA A 254 -16.48 -9.36 -1.52
C ALA A 254 -16.51 -7.83 -1.28
N ALA A 255 -15.49 -7.29 -0.60
CA ALA A 255 -15.33 -5.83 -0.42
C ALA A 255 -13.87 -5.43 -0.15
N SER A 256 -13.57 -4.16 -0.37
CA SER A 256 -12.38 -3.48 0.15
C SER A 256 -12.82 -2.20 0.86
N TYR A 257 -12.49 -2.04 2.14
CA TYR A 257 -12.69 -0.83 2.92
C TYR A 257 -11.35 -0.12 3.10
N THR A 258 -11.35 1.20 2.96
CA THR A 258 -10.23 2.07 3.34
C THR A 258 -10.78 3.21 4.17
N GLY A 259 -10.35 3.30 5.43
CA GLY A 259 -10.61 4.43 6.31
C GLY A 259 -9.34 5.23 6.59
N GLY A 260 -9.49 6.55 6.75
CA GLY A 260 -8.40 7.43 7.15
C GLY A 260 -7.46 7.88 6.03
N PHE A 261 -7.79 7.66 4.75
CA PHE A 261 -6.93 8.01 3.61
C PHE A 261 -7.64 8.87 2.55
N ASP A 262 -7.06 10.03 2.23
CA ASP A 262 -7.48 10.86 1.09
C ASP A 262 -6.69 10.42 -0.15
N PHE A 263 -7.40 9.90 -1.16
CA PHE A 263 -6.80 9.41 -2.42
C PHE A 263 -6.34 10.52 -3.38
N ASP A 264 -6.91 11.73 -3.28
CA ASP A 264 -6.59 12.86 -4.16
C ASP A 264 -5.45 13.71 -3.55
N ALA A 265 -5.41 13.83 -2.21
CA ALA A 265 -4.25 14.35 -1.49
C ALA A 265 -3.11 13.32 -1.37
N GLY A 266 -3.41 12.02 -1.31
CA GLY A 266 -2.41 10.96 -1.15
C GLY A 266 -1.78 10.90 0.25
N GLU A 267 -2.51 11.35 1.27
CA GLU A 267 -2.06 11.42 2.68
C GLU A 267 -3.19 11.03 3.66
N ALA A 268 -2.87 10.84 4.94
CA ALA A 268 -3.85 10.50 5.96
C ALA A 268 -4.85 11.64 6.19
N SER A 269 -6.13 11.32 6.39
CA SER A 269 -7.21 12.30 6.56
C SER A 269 -8.30 11.81 7.51
N GLU A 270 -8.85 12.72 8.32
CA GLU A 270 -10.02 12.51 9.17
C GLU A 270 -11.33 12.95 8.49
N SER A 271 -11.29 13.36 7.21
CA SER A 271 -12.50 13.76 6.47
C SER A 271 -13.46 12.59 6.24
N ALA A 272 -14.76 12.84 6.25
CA ALA A 272 -15.77 11.80 5.98
C ALA A 272 -15.60 11.15 4.58
N GLU A 273 -14.98 11.85 3.64
CA GLU A 273 -14.66 11.39 2.28
C GLU A 273 -13.46 10.41 2.22
N ALA A 274 -12.74 10.26 3.34
CA ALA A 274 -11.60 9.36 3.51
C ALA A 274 -12.01 7.97 4.08
N PHE A 275 -13.31 7.65 4.09
CA PHE A 275 -13.88 6.40 4.61
C PHE A 275 -14.81 5.78 3.56
N GLU A 276 -14.24 4.96 2.67
CA GLU A 276 -14.93 4.36 1.51
C GLU A 276 -14.92 2.82 1.59
N VAL A 277 -16.06 2.19 1.31
CA VAL A 277 -16.17 0.76 0.98
C VAL A 277 -16.39 0.61 -0.52
N ILE A 278 -15.58 -0.21 -1.17
CA ILE A 278 -15.73 -0.65 -2.56
C ILE A 278 -16.33 -2.06 -2.55
N TRP A 279 -17.59 -2.17 -2.99
CA TRP A 279 -18.34 -3.42 -3.07
C TRP A 279 -17.95 -4.21 -4.33
N ARG A 280 -17.43 -5.42 -4.09
CA ARG A 280 -16.92 -6.37 -5.09
C ARG A 280 -16.05 -5.68 -6.16
N PRO A 281 -14.82 -5.24 -5.81
CA PRO A 281 -13.97 -4.40 -6.67
C PRO A 281 -13.64 -5.03 -8.04
N TYR A 282 -13.79 -6.34 -8.19
CA TYR A 282 -13.54 -7.07 -9.44
C TYR A 282 -14.81 -7.52 -10.18
N ALA A 283 -16.00 -7.16 -9.69
CA ALA A 283 -17.29 -7.51 -10.32
C ALA A 283 -18.22 -6.32 -10.56
N THR A 284 -18.49 -5.49 -9.54
CA THR A 284 -19.50 -4.41 -9.62
C THR A 284 -18.93 -3.01 -9.43
N GLN A 285 -17.89 -2.83 -8.61
CA GLN A 285 -17.25 -1.52 -8.38
C GLN A 285 -18.22 -0.41 -7.92
N GLU A 286 -19.26 -0.80 -7.18
CA GLU A 286 -20.11 0.15 -6.46
C GLU A 286 -19.35 0.65 -5.23
N THR A 287 -19.34 1.96 -4.95
CA THR A 287 -18.70 2.49 -3.75
C THR A 287 -19.71 3.16 -2.82
N GLU A 288 -19.43 3.09 -1.52
CA GLU A 288 -20.23 3.71 -0.46
C GLU A 288 -19.30 4.45 0.52
N GLN A 289 -19.62 5.70 0.80
CA GLN A 289 -18.94 6.50 1.82
C GLN A 289 -19.54 6.14 3.19
N TRP A 290 -18.80 5.42 4.02
CA TRP A 290 -19.25 4.83 5.27
C TRP A 290 -18.08 4.62 6.25
N GLN A 291 -18.32 4.90 7.52
CA GLN A 291 -17.34 4.77 8.60
C GLN A 291 -17.91 3.85 9.72
N PRO A 292 -17.11 2.91 10.26
CA PRO A 292 -17.52 2.03 11.36
C PRO A 292 -17.71 2.82 12.68
N ALA A 293 -18.73 2.45 13.47
CA ALA A 293 -18.96 3.04 14.78
C ALA A 293 -18.04 2.40 15.85
N LEU A 294 -17.02 3.13 16.30
CA LEU A 294 -16.08 2.67 17.35
C LEU A 294 -16.71 2.63 18.76
N ALA A 295 -17.85 3.28 18.98
CA ALA A 295 -18.46 3.38 20.30
C ALA A 295 -19.31 2.14 20.66
N GLY A 296 -19.24 1.79 21.95
CA GLY A 296 -20.05 0.83 22.70
C GLY A 296 -19.79 1.10 24.19
#